data_AF-A0A0A2AZQ5-F1
#
_entry.id   AF-A0A0A2AZQ5-F1
#
_cell.length_a   1.000
_cell.length_b   1.000
_cell.length_c   1.000
_cell.angle_alpha   90.00
_cell.angle_beta   90.00
_cell.angle_gamma   90.00
#
_symmetry.space_group_name_H-M   'P 1'
#
loop_
_entity.id
_entity.type
_entity.pdbx_description
1 polymer ?
#
loop_
_entity_poly.entity_id
_entity_poly.type
_entity_poly.pdbx_seq_one_letter_code
_entity_poly.pdbx_strand_id
1 'polypeptide(L)'
;MILDNLDSKLNNQVAILICGHGSRNKLAITEFQELTQFIQKRYPNFLVEYGFLEFAKPSLVDALDKLRDLSIKKVIAIPAMLFAAGHVKNDIPSLLMNYSSKTGIEIIYGRELGINNLMISAACERVKDVFKQNNTLKPEESLLVVVGRGSSDPDANSNVSKITRMIVEGIGLGWGETVFSGVTFPLVEPGLKNVARLGYKNIIIFPYFLFSGVLVTRIKRQSDLVAINNPNISFIHAKYLSSQSYVVDTFVERIEEILNNEGNNFMNCSTCKYRSNLFGFEKEVGMVQESHHDHVEGLGISCDLCDPECNGACEIQNQIPTHNQEKSNSGGGDYLENEHVEAHQHEHNHHHHHHSIYPNSKHPLGPVTLRLPNKD
;
A
#
# COMPACT_ATOMS: atom_id res chain seq x y z
N MET A 1 32.38 5.12 0.13
CA MET A 1 33.65 5.04 -0.63
C MET A 1 34.13 3.57 -0.68
N ILE A 2 33.25 2.64 -1.12
CA ILE A 2 33.55 1.20 -1.34
C ILE A 2 32.94 0.74 -2.69
N LEU A 3 32.46 1.67 -3.54
CA LEU A 3 31.83 1.33 -4.83
C LEU A 3 32.75 1.52 -6.05
N ASP A 4 34.00 1.95 -5.84
CA ASP A 4 34.93 2.20 -6.96
C ASP A 4 35.64 0.93 -7.46
N ASN A 5 35.37 -0.25 -6.87
CA ASN A 5 36.08 -1.49 -7.20
C ASN A 5 35.18 -2.69 -7.52
N LEU A 6 33.88 -2.49 -7.76
CA LEU A 6 33.10 -3.49 -8.48
C LEU A 6 33.47 -3.39 -9.96
N ASP A 7 34.18 -4.40 -10.43
CA ASP A 7 34.66 -4.60 -11.79
C ASP A 7 33.63 -4.09 -12.81
N SER A 8 34.01 -3.21 -13.74
CA SER A 8 33.07 -2.56 -14.67
C SER A 8 32.25 -3.55 -15.53
N LYS A 9 32.68 -4.83 -15.57
CA LYS A 9 31.94 -5.96 -16.15
C LYS A 9 30.79 -6.50 -15.27
N LEU A 10 30.90 -6.46 -13.94
CA LEU A 10 29.83 -6.84 -13.01
C LEU A 10 28.67 -5.82 -13.07
N ASN A 11 28.97 -4.54 -13.24
CA ASN A 11 27.95 -3.47 -13.33
C ASN A 11 27.01 -3.64 -14.54
N ASN A 12 27.46 -4.26 -15.63
CA ASN A 12 26.61 -4.55 -16.80
C ASN A 12 25.82 -5.86 -16.69
N GLN A 13 25.99 -6.63 -15.61
CA GLN A 13 25.29 -7.90 -15.39
C GLN A 13 24.32 -7.86 -14.21
N VAL A 14 24.35 -6.80 -13.41
CA VAL A 14 23.48 -6.59 -12.25
C VAL A 14 22.54 -5.43 -12.53
N ALA A 15 21.24 -5.63 -12.28
CA ALA A 15 20.24 -4.57 -12.31
C ALA A 15 19.49 -4.46 -10.98
N ILE A 16 18.91 -3.30 -10.73
CA ILE A 16 18.02 -3.05 -9.59
C ILE A 16 16.59 -3.02 -10.14
N LEU A 17 15.70 -3.77 -9.50
CA LEU A 17 14.28 -3.78 -9.79
C LEU A 17 13.51 -3.24 -8.58
N ILE A 18 12.81 -2.12 -8.75
CA ILE A 18 11.91 -1.59 -7.73
C ILE A 18 10.52 -2.19 -7.94
N CYS A 19 10.09 -3.05 -7.01
CA CYS A 19 8.84 -3.79 -7.10
C CYS A 19 7.69 -2.99 -6.47
N GLY A 20 6.90 -2.33 -7.30
CA GLY A 20 5.70 -1.61 -6.87
C GLY A 20 4.52 -2.55 -6.64
N HIS A 21 3.60 -2.16 -5.76
CA HIS A 21 2.29 -2.79 -5.66
C HIS A 21 1.50 -2.61 -6.97
N GLY A 22 1.42 -1.36 -7.43
CA GLY A 22 0.61 -0.94 -8.56
C GLY A 22 -0.71 -0.32 -8.15
N SER A 23 -1.24 0.53 -9.03
CA SER A 23 -2.42 1.35 -8.78
C SER A 23 -3.15 1.60 -10.09
N ARG A 24 -4.47 1.71 -10.02
CA ARG A 24 -5.28 2.19 -11.16
C ARG A 24 -5.18 3.72 -11.32
N ASN A 25 -4.70 4.42 -10.31
CA ASN A 25 -4.60 5.88 -10.33
C ASN A 25 -3.33 6.33 -11.08
N LYS A 26 -3.52 7.15 -12.13
CA LYS A 26 -2.43 7.64 -12.99
C LYS A 26 -1.40 8.45 -12.21
N LEU A 27 -1.84 9.35 -11.32
CA LEU A 27 -0.93 10.14 -10.48
C LEU A 27 -0.05 9.26 -9.58
N ALA A 28 -0.61 8.23 -8.96
CA ALA A 28 0.17 7.29 -8.16
C ALA A 28 1.24 6.54 -8.97
N ILE A 29 0.94 6.19 -10.23
CA ILE A 29 1.93 5.62 -11.15
C ILE A 29 3.03 6.64 -11.47
N THR A 30 2.66 7.88 -11.78
CA THR A 30 3.63 8.96 -12.06
C THR A 30 4.55 9.22 -10.86
N GLU A 31 4.00 9.35 -9.65
CA GLU A 31 4.81 9.57 -8.44
C GLU A 31 5.76 8.39 -8.17
N PHE A 32 5.31 7.16 -8.45
CA PHE A 32 6.15 5.98 -8.37
C PHE A 32 7.30 6.02 -9.39
N GLN A 33 7.01 6.40 -10.63
CA GLN A 33 8.03 6.58 -11.67
C GLN A 33 9.05 7.66 -11.27
N GLU A 34 8.60 8.80 -10.75
CA GLU A 34 9.48 9.85 -10.24
C GLU A 34 10.39 9.35 -9.11
N LEU A 35 9.85 8.56 -8.16
CA LEU A 35 10.64 7.93 -7.12
C LEU A 35 11.76 7.05 -7.72
N THR A 36 11.43 6.22 -8.71
CA THR A 36 12.43 5.34 -9.36
C THR A 36 13.51 6.14 -10.09
N GLN A 37 13.16 7.30 -10.67
CA GLN A 37 14.13 8.20 -11.28
C GLN A 37 15.08 8.82 -10.24
N PHE A 38 14.58 9.16 -9.04
CA PHE A 38 15.45 9.60 -7.95
C PHE A 38 16.42 8.50 -7.50
N ILE A 39 15.98 7.24 -7.49
CA ILE A 39 16.84 6.08 -7.19
C ILE A 39 17.87 5.89 -8.32
N GLN A 40 17.48 5.93 -9.59
CA GLN A 40 18.40 5.82 -10.74
C GLN A 40 19.54 6.86 -10.69
N LYS A 41 19.25 8.09 -10.25
CA LYS A 41 20.28 9.14 -10.06
C LYS A 41 21.31 8.79 -8.99
N ARG A 42 20.98 7.93 -8.01
CA ARG A 42 21.91 7.44 -6.99
C ARG A 42 22.78 6.28 -7.47
N TYR A 43 22.37 5.61 -8.54
CA TYR A 43 23.06 4.45 -9.10
C TYR A 43 23.33 4.63 -10.60
N PRO A 44 24.17 5.61 -11.01
CA PRO A 44 24.40 5.91 -12.43
C PRO A 44 25.03 4.75 -13.22
N ASN A 45 25.66 3.79 -12.54
CA ASN A 45 26.32 2.64 -13.15
C ASN A 45 25.46 1.36 -13.13
N PHE A 46 24.26 1.40 -12.56
CA PHE A 46 23.33 0.27 -12.57
C PHE A 46 22.10 0.63 -13.38
N LEU A 47 21.53 -0.36 -14.06
CA LEU A 47 20.20 -0.23 -14.63
C LEU A 47 19.18 -0.35 -13.50
N VAL A 48 18.39 0.72 -13.28
CA VAL A 48 17.26 0.71 -12.33
C VAL A 48 15.97 0.63 -13.11
N GLU A 49 15.33 -0.53 -13.07
CA GLU A 49 14.00 -0.76 -13.63
C GLU A 49 12.95 -0.80 -12.52
N TYR A 50 11.70 -0.78 -12.93
CA TYR A 50 10.58 -0.96 -12.04
C TYR A 50 9.47 -1.79 -12.69
N GLY A 51 8.66 -2.42 -11.86
CA GLY A 51 7.47 -3.16 -12.29
C GLY A 51 6.44 -3.23 -11.18
N PHE A 52 5.20 -3.50 -11.56
CA PHE A 52 4.07 -3.58 -10.64
C PHE A 52 3.59 -5.00 -10.47
N LEU A 53 3.25 -5.37 -9.23
CA LEU A 53 2.61 -6.65 -8.92
C LEU A 53 1.22 -6.75 -9.56
N GLU A 54 0.44 -5.66 -9.51
CA GLU A 54 -0.94 -5.65 -9.99
C GLU A 54 -1.36 -4.33 -10.64
N PHE A 55 -2.47 -4.37 -11.39
CA PHE A 55 -3.19 -3.24 -12.00
C PHE A 55 -2.46 -2.42 -13.09
N ALA A 56 -1.20 -2.09 -12.87
CA ALA A 56 -0.43 -1.18 -13.71
C ALA A 56 0.61 -1.94 -14.56
N LYS A 57 1.07 -1.28 -15.62
CA LYS A 57 2.17 -1.74 -16.47
C LYS A 57 3.37 -0.78 -16.33
N PRO A 58 4.61 -1.27 -16.52
CA PRO A 58 5.00 -2.67 -16.74
C PRO A 58 4.72 -3.55 -15.51
N SER A 59 4.33 -4.80 -15.73
CA SER A 59 4.26 -5.81 -14.66
C SER A 59 5.67 -6.18 -14.19
N LEU A 60 5.79 -6.86 -13.04
CA LEU A 60 7.08 -7.40 -12.59
C LEU A 60 7.69 -8.34 -13.63
N VAL A 61 6.87 -9.18 -14.28
CA VAL A 61 7.33 -10.07 -15.35
C VAL A 61 7.83 -9.30 -16.56
N ASP A 62 7.10 -8.27 -17.02
CA ASP A 62 7.55 -7.44 -18.16
C ASP A 62 8.90 -6.76 -17.87
N ALA A 63 9.08 -6.26 -16.64
CA ALA A 63 10.32 -5.62 -16.23
C ALA A 63 11.48 -6.63 -16.19
N LEU A 64 11.25 -7.85 -15.67
CA LEU A 64 12.25 -8.90 -15.64
C LEU A 64 12.62 -9.41 -17.04
N ASP A 65 11.63 -9.56 -17.93
CA ASP A 65 11.86 -9.93 -19.33
C ASP A 65 12.74 -8.88 -20.04
N LYS A 66 12.44 -7.59 -19.85
CA LYS A 66 13.27 -6.49 -20.36
C LYS A 66 14.71 -6.58 -19.85
N LEU A 67 14.92 -6.84 -18.55
CA LEU A 67 16.25 -7.00 -17.97
C LEU A 67 17.00 -8.20 -18.57
N ARG A 68 16.31 -9.34 -18.72
CA ARG A 68 16.87 -10.54 -19.35
C ARG A 68 17.27 -10.30 -20.79
N ASP A 69 16.46 -9.59 -21.57
CA ASP A 69 16.73 -9.29 -22.98
C ASP A 69 17.96 -8.36 -23.12
N LEU A 70 18.26 -7.56 -22.10
CA LEU A 70 19.49 -6.80 -21.95
C LEU A 70 20.68 -7.62 -21.41
N SER A 71 20.55 -8.94 -21.34
CA SER A 71 21.57 -9.89 -20.86
C SER A 71 21.98 -9.71 -19.38
N ILE A 72 21.13 -9.07 -18.56
CA ILE A 72 21.30 -9.01 -17.11
C ILE A 72 21.24 -10.44 -16.54
N LYS A 73 22.16 -10.75 -15.62
CA LYS A 73 22.31 -12.08 -15.00
C LYS A 73 21.84 -12.11 -13.55
N LYS A 74 21.91 -10.96 -12.87
CA LYS A 74 21.54 -10.80 -11.47
C LYS A 74 20.63 -9.59 -11.29
N VAL A 75 19.54 -9.75 -10.53
CA VAL A 75 18.60 -8.68 -10.23
C VAL A 75 18.48 -8.51 -8.73
N ILE A 76 18.63 -7.29 -8.25
CA ILE A 76 18.35 -6.89 -6.87
C ILE A 76 16.93 -6.35 -6.84
N ALA A 77 15.99 -7.14 -6.33
CA ALA A 77 14.57 -6.80 -6.27
C ALA A 77 14.22 -6.19 -4.92
N ILE A 78 13.85 -4.91 -4.89
CA ILE A 78 13.48 -4.17 -3.68
C ILE A 78 11.98 -3.89 -3.67
N PRO A 79 11.21 -4.41 -2.70
CA PRO A 79 9.80 -4.11 -2.60
C PRO A 79 9.57 -2.67 -2.13
N ALA A 80 8.88 -1.89 -2.96
CA ALA A 80 8.42 -0.55 -2.62
C ALA A 80 7.17 -0.58 -1.72
N MET A 81 7.35 -1.18 -0.54
CA MET A 81 6.31 -1.42 0.45
C MET A 81 6.75 -0.84 1.80
N LEU A 82 5.81 -0.29 2.55
CA LEU A 82 6.10 0.29 3.87
C LEU A 82 6.37 -0.78 4.92
N PHE A 83 5.59 -1.86 4.94
CA PHE A 83 5.69 -2.93 5.93
C PHE A 83 5.49 -4.31 5.30
N ALA A 84 6.14 -5.33 5.85
CA ALA A 84 5.96 -6.69 5.42
C ALA A 84 4.59 -7.25 5.83
N ALA A 85 3.76 -7.54 4.83
CA ALA A 85 2.50 -8.30 4.94
C ALA A 85 2.43 -9.31 3.78
N GLY A 86 1.22 -9.71 3.34
CA GLY A 86 1.02 -10.70 2.27
C GLY A 86 1.91 -10.48 1.04
N HIS A 87 1.95 -9.27 0.48
CA HIS A 87 2.74 -8.99 -0.72
C HIS A 87 4.24 -9.19 -0.58
N VAL A 88 4.81 -8.74 0.55
CA VAL A 88 6.25 -8.85 0.81
C VAL A 88 6.62 -10.26 1.27
N LYS A 89 5.72 -10.91 2.02
CA LYS A 89 5.98 -12.22 2.62
C LYS A 89 5.65 -13.38 1.68
N ASN A 90 4.72 -13.21 0.74
CA ASN A 90 4.19 -14.27 -0.11
C ASN A 90 4.22 -13.90 -1.59
N ASP A 91 3.46 -12.88 -2.03
CA ASP A 91 3.17 -12.70 -3.47
C ASP A 91 4.41 -12.38 -4.30
N ILE A 92 5.17 -11.34 -3.93
CA ILE A 92 6.38 -10.94 -4.67
C ILE A 92 7.46 -12.03 -4.59
N PRO A 93 7.83 -12.57 -3.42
CA PRO A 93 8.80 -13.68 -3.36
C PRO A 93 8.42 -14.88 -4.24
N SER A 94 7.14 -15.28 -4.23
CA SER A 94 6.67 -16.42 -5.01
C SER A 94 6.81 -16.17 -6.51
N LEU A 95 6.41 -14.97 -6.97
CA LEU A 95 6.57 -14.55 -8.37
C LEU A 95 8.03 -14.55 -8.80
N LEU A 96 8.91 -13.91 -8.01
CA LEU A 96 10.33 -13.79 -8.33
C LEU A 96 11.02 -15.16 -8.33
N MET A 97 10.73 -16.02 -7.35
CA MET A 97 11.28 -17.37 -7.27
C MET A 97 10.84 -18.24 -8.46
N ASN A 98 9.55 -18.17 -8.81
CA ASN A 98 9.02 -18.87 -9.99
C ASN A 98 9.68 -18.38 -11.28
N TYR A 99 9.85 -17.06 -11.45
CA TYR A 99 10.52 -16.49 -12.62
C TYR A 99 11.99 -16.93 -12.70
N SER A 100 12.73 -16.84 -11.60
CA SER A 100 14.13 -17.25 -11.50
C SER A 100 14.31 -18.73 -11.84
N SER A 101 13.45 -19.62 -11.30
CA SER A 101 13.51 -21.06 -11.57
C SER A 101 13.30 -21.43 -13.05
N LYS A 102 12.47 -20.66 -13.76
CA LYS A 102 12.14 -20.89 -15.18
C LYS A 102 13.19 -20.34 -16.14
N THR A 103 13.84 -19.23 -15.78
CA THR A 103 14.71 -18.47 -16.69
C THR A 103 16.19 -18.58 -16.37
N GLY A 104 16.54 -19.00 -15.15
CA GLY A 104 17.92 -19.08 -14.67
C GLY A 104 18.54 -17.73 -14.29
N ILE A 105 17.80 -16.62 -14.34
CA ILE A 105 18.28 -15.33 -13.83
C ILE A 105 18.38 -15.39 -12.30
N GLU A 106 19.47 -14.90 -11.73
CA GLU A 106 19.62 -14.81 -10.28
C GLU A 106 18.83 -13.60 -9.76
N ILE A 107 17.97 -13.79 -8.77
CA ILE A 107 17.19 -12.70 -8.16
C ILE A 107 17.44 -12.70 -6.66
N ILE A 108 17.98 -11.59 -6.15
CA ILE A 108 18.16 -11.36 -4.73
C ILE A 108 17.02 -10.45 -4.27
N TYR A 109 16.14 -10.98 -3.43
CA TYR A 109 15.00 -10.25 -2.89
C TYR A 109 15.35 -9.54 -1.59
N GLY A 110 15.27 -8.22 -1.59
CA GLY A 110 15.49 -7.38 -0.43
C GLY A 110 14.27 -7.24 0.47
N ARG A 111 14.51 -6.76 1.69
CA ARG A 111 13.45 -6.38 2.61
C ARG A 111 12.82 -5.05 2.22
N GLU A 112 11.61 -4.83 2.72
CA GLU A 112 10.84 -3.60 2.55
C GLU A 112 11.41 -2.41 3.32
N LEU A 113 10.78 -1.23 3.21
CA LEU A 113 11.26 0.00 3.87
C LEU A 113 11.20 -0.09 5.40
N GLY A 114 10.18 -0.75 5.93
CA GLY A 114 10.09 -1.22 7.32
C GLY A 114 10.16 -0.12 8.38
N ILE A 115 10.40 -0.54 9.62
CA ILE A 115 10.73 0.38 10.71
C ILE A 115 12.19 0.80 10.58
N ASN A 116 12.39 2.03 10.11
CA ASN A 116 13.70 2.59 9.85
C ASN A 116 13.75 4.07 10.24
N ASN A 117 14.92 4.53 10.72
CA ASN A 117 15.11 5.91 11.17
C ASN A 117 14.91 6.95 10.06
N LEU A 118 15.29 6.65 8.82
CA LEU A 118 15.05 7.51 7.65
C LEU A 118 13.55 7.59 7.34
N MET A 119 12.83 6.47 7.39
CA MET A 119 11.37 6.49 7.22
C MET A 119 10.63 7.24 8.32
N ILE A 120 11.10 7.14 9.57
CA ILE A 120 10.59 7.93 10.69
C ILE A 120 10.90 9.42 10.45
N SER A 121 12.11 9.73 9.98
CA SER A 121 12.53 11.10 9.65
C SER A 121 11.68 11.71 8.53
N ALA A 122 11.37 10.93 7.49
CA ALA A 122 10.47 11.32 6.41
C ALA A 122 9.09 11.70 6.96
N ALA A 123 8.52 10.85 7.83
CA ALA A 123 7.24 11.11 8.48
C ALA A 123 7.28 12.35 9.38
N CYS A 124 8.35 12.48 10.18
CA CYS A 124 8.53 13.64 11.03
C CYS A 124 8.60 14.93 10.22
N GLU A 125 9.29 14.96 9.08
CA GLU A 125 9.32 16.14 8.21
C GLU A 125 7.92 16.47 7.64
N ARG A 126 7.15 15.46 7.21
CA ARG A 126 5.77 15.68 6.74
C ARG A 126 4.86 16.29 7.79
N VAL A 127 5.00 15.86 9.05
CA VAL A 127 4.22 16.41 10.16
C VAL A 127 4.76 17.78 10.58
N LYS A 128 6.08 18.00 10.60
CA LYS A 128 6.69 19.30 10.89
C LYS A 128 6.29 20.37 9.87
N ASP A 129 6.11 20.00 8.60
CA ASP A 129 5.68 20.93 7.56
C ASP A 129 4.32 21.58 7.88
N VAL A 130 3.44 20.89 8.60
CA VAL A 130 2.17 21.46 9.09
C VAL A 130 2.41 22.65 10.02
N PHE A 131 3.34 22.52 10.96
CA PHE A 131 3.70 23.58 11.90
C PHE A 131 4.49 24.71 11.22
N LYS A 132 5.35 24.39 10.24
CA LYS A 132 6.06 25.40 9.43
C LYS A 132 5.08 26.28 8.63
N GLN A 133 3.97 25.70 8.15
CA GLN A 133 2.94 26.40 7.39
C GLN A 133 1.95 27.16 8.29
N ASN A 134 1.82 26.78 9.56
CA ASN A 134 0.96 27.44 10.52
C ASN A 134 1.67 27.63 11.87
N ASN A 135 2.32 28.79 12.01
CA ASN A 135 3.12 29.17 13.18
C ASN A 135 2.31 29.36 14.49
N THR A 136 0.98 29.35 14.43
CA THR A 136 0.13 29.44 15.62
C THR A 136 -0.08 28.09 16.29
N LEU A 137 0.14 26.99 15.57
CA LEU A 137 0.03 25.64 16.10
C LEU A 137 1.25 25.30 16.94
N LYS A 138 1.01 24.78 18.14
CA LYS A 138 2.05 24.22 18.99
C LYS A 138 1.98 22.70 19.00
N PRO A 139 3.11 21.98 18.85
CA PRO A 139 3.14 20.52 18.92
C PRO A 139 2.45 19.96 20.17
N GLU A 140 2.78 20.49 21.34
CA GLU A 140 2.29 19.99 22.64
C GLU A 140 0.78 20.18 22.84
N GLU A 141 0.16 21.10 22.08
CA GLU A 141 -1.28 21.36 22.06
C GLU A 141 -2.00 20.63 20.89
N SER A 142 -1.27 19.83 20.11
CA SER A 142 -1.77 19.14 18.92
C SER A 142 -1.77 17.62 19.09
N LEU A 143 -2.76 16.97 18.49
CA LEU A 143 -2.87 15.51 18.47
C LEU A 143 -2.59 15.00 17.06
N LEU A 144 -1.72 14.00 16.94
CA LEU A 144 -1.42 13.33 15.68
C LEU A 144 -2.28 12.08 15.47
N VAL A 145 -2.92 11.95 14.32
CA VAL A 145 -3.57 10.72 13.87
C VAL A 145 -2.80 10.19 12.67
N VAL A 146 -2.06 9.10 12.86
CA VAL A 146 -1.39 8.41 11.75
C VAL A 146 -2.35 7.40 11.16
N VAL A 147 -2.54 7.49 9.85
CA VAL A 147 -3.43 6.60 9.11
C VAL A 147 -2.61 5.62 8.30
N GLY A 148 -2.66 4.34 8.67
CA GLY A 148 -2.12 3.24 7.86
C GLY A 148 -3.17 2.67 6.90
N ARG A 149 -2.76 1.86 5.93
CA ARG A 149 -3.71 1.08 5.10
C ARG A 149 -4.46 0.04 5.92
N GLY A 150 -3.76 -0.64 6.83
CA GLY A 150 -4.25 -1.79 7.59
C GLY A 150 -3.97 -3.13 6.89
N SER A 151 -3.81 -4.19 7.66
CA SER A 151 -3.44 -5.51 7.15
C SER A 151 -4.11 -6.60 7.99
N SER A 152 -4.26 -7.80 7.41
CA SER A 152 -4.55 -9.01 8.18
C SER A 152 -3.32 -9.50 8.95
N ASP A 153 -2.15 -8.92 8.69
CA ASP A 153 -0.91 -9.17 9.42
C ASP A 153 -0.78 -8.19 10.60
N PRO A 154 -0.84 -8.68 11.85
CA PRO A 154 -0.72 -7.83 13.04
C PRO A 154 0.65 -7.18 13.21
N ASP A 155 1.73 -7.77 12.67
CA ASP A 155 3.07 -7.18 12.75
C ASP A 155 3.12 -5.87 11.95
N ALA A 156 2.57 -5.89 10.72
CA ALA A 156 2.42 -4.69 9.90
C ALA A 156 1.54 -3.61 10.57
N ASN A 157 0.45 -4.02 11.23
CA ASN A 157 -0.41 -3.07 11.95
C ASN A 157 0.31 -2.45 13.15
N SER A 158 1.03 -3.25 13.93
CA SER A 158 1.80 -2.80 15.09
C SER A 158 2.91 -1.81 14.71
N ASN A 159 3.48 -1.97 13.51
CA ASN A 159 4.49 -1.06 12.98
C ASN A 159 3.94 0.35 12.71
N VAL A 160 2.67 0.49 12.28
CA VAL A 160 2.04 1.82 12.16
C VAL A 160 1.90 2.49 13.53
N SER A 161 1.53 1.73 14.56
CA SER A 161 1.47 2.24 15.94
C SER A 161 2.84 2.63 16.47
N LYS A 162 3.87 1.87 16.14
CA LYS A 162 5.26 2.24 16.46
C LYS A 162 5.65 3.54 15.77
N ILE A 163 5.38 3.71 14.47
CA ILE A 163 5.62 4.97 13.76
C ILE A 163 4.88 6.14 14.43
N THR A 164 3.61 5.95 14.78
CA THR A 164 2.81 6.95 15.50
C THR A 164 3.51 7.40 16.77
N ARG A 165 3.97 6.44 17.59
CA ARG A 165 4.66 6.75 18.84
C ARG A 165 5.98 7.49 18.60
N MET A 166 6.77 7.03 17.63
CA MET A 166 8.06 7.65 17.30
C MET A 166 7.90 9.10 16.83
N ILE A 167 6.87 9.42 16.05
CA ILE A 167 6.59 10.79 15.63
C ILE A 167 6.13 11.65 16.81
N VAL A 168 5.24 11.12 17.66
CA VAL A 168 4.74 11.84 18.84
C VAL A 168 5.88 12.27 19.75
N GLU A 169 6.76 11.34 20.12
CA GLU A 169 7.93 11.65 20.96
C GLU A 169 8.96 12.50 20.23
N GLY A 170 9.20 12.22 18.94
CA GLY A 170 10.22 12.91 18.15
C GLY A 170 9.89 14.37 17.84
N ILE A 171 8.60 14.76 17.82
CA ILE A 171 8.16 16.14 17.58
C ILE A 171 7.73 16.83 18.89
N GLY A 172 7.34 16.08 19.92
CA GLY A 172 6.77 16.64 21.15
C GLY A 172 5.27 16.91 21.03
N LEU A 173 4.54 16.06 20.31
CA LEU A 173 3.09 16.18 20.18
C LEU A 173 2.39 15.85 21.50
N GLY A 174 1.29 16.52 21.80
CA GLY A 174 0.55 16.31 23.04
C GLY A 174 -0.04 14.91 23.16
N TRP A 175 -0.46 14.32 22.04
CA TRP A 175 -0.94 12.94 21.96
C TRP A 175 -0.80 12.40 20.54
N GLY A 176 -0.97 11.08 20.38
CA GLY A 176 -1.23 10.53 19.06
C GLY A 176 -1.98 9.21 19.07
N GLU A 177 -2.66 8.94 17.97
CA GLU A 177 -3.51 7.77 17.78
C GLU A 177 -3.28 7.13 16.41
N THR A 178 -3.45 5.82 16.33
CA THR A 178 -3.32 5.07 15.08
C THR A 178 -4.69 4.63 14.59
N VAL A 179 -4.98 4.92 13.32
CA VAL A 179 -6.19 4.44 12.65
C VAL A 179 -5.84 3.85 11.29
N PHE A 180 -6.80 3.17 10.68
CA PHE A 180 -6.60 2.47 9.41
C PHE A 180 -7.64 2.86 8.36
N SER A 181 -7.22 2.96 7.10
CA SER A 181 -8.13 3.26 5.98
C SER A 181 -8.94 2.04 5.51
N GLY A 182 -8.53 0.83 5.90
CA GLY A 182 -9.24 -0.42 5.64
C GLY A 182 -8.64 -1.62 6.37
N VAL A 183 -9.18 -2.80 6.08
CA VAL A 183 -8.75 -4.14 6.52
C VAL A 183 -8.74 -4.39 8.04
N THR A 184 -8.14 -3.53 8.85
CA THR A 184 -8.13 -3.67 10.31
C THR A 184 -8.81 -2.48 10.98
N PHE A 185 -8.86 -2.49 12.31
CA PHE A 185 -9.52 -1.49 13.13
C PHE A 185 -8.55 -0.81 14.10
N PRO A 186 -8.84 0.41 14.57
CA PRO A 186 -10.01 1.24 14.25
C PRO A 186 -9.95 1.87 12.84
N LEU A 187 -11.09 1.93 12.14
CA LEU A 187 -11.19 2.67 10.87
C LEU A 187 -11.13 4.20 11.10
N VAL A 188 -10.76 4.97 10.08
CA VAL A 188 -10.58 6.44 10.16
C VAL A 188 -11.76 7.16 10.80
N GLU A 189 -12.98 7.02 10.27
CA GLU A 189 -14.13 7.78 10.79
C GLU A 189 -14.45 7.40 12.26
N PRO A 190 -14.65 6.12 12.64
CA PRO A 190 -14.85 5.74 14.04
C PRO A 190 -13.68 6.14 14.95
N GLY A 191 -12.44 6.02 14.47
CA GLY A 191 -11.25 6.41 15.20
C GLY A 191 -11.22 7.92 15.47
N LEU A 192 -11.46 8.74 14.45
CA LEU A 192 -11.54 10.20 14.60
C LEU A 192 -12.68 10.64 15.51
N LYS A 193 -13.84 9.94 15.51
CA LYS A 193 -14.92 10.19 16.47
C LYS A 193 -14.49 9.95 17.92
N ASN A 194 -13.62 8.97 18.17
CA ASN A 194 -13.04 8.74 19.50
C ASN A 194 -12.00 9.81 19.83
N VAL A 195 -11.10 10.11 18.91
CA VAL A 195 -10.06 11.14 19.06
C VAL A 195 -10.65 12.51 19.38
N ALA A 196 -11.76 12.89 18.73
CA ALA A 196 -12.45 14.16 18.96
C ALA A 196 -12.90 14.36 20.42
N ARG A 197 -13.06 13.27 21.19
CA ARG A 197 -13.47 13.31 22.60
C ARG A 197 -12.31 13.56 23.56
N LEU A 198 -11.06 13.54 23.08
CA LEU A 198 -9.86 13.72 23.91
C LEU A 198 -9.55 15.19 24.25
N GLY A 199 -10.34 16.14 23.73
CA GLY A 199 -10.25 17.56 24.12
C GLY A 199 -9.27 18.42 23.31
N TYR A 200 -8.52 17.84 22.38
CA TYR A 200 -7.60 18.56 21.50
C TYR A 200 -8.35 19.41 20.46
N LYS A 201 -7.85 20.63 20.21
CA LYS A 201 -8.41 21.56 19.22
C LYS A 201 -7.77 21.44 17.85
N ASN A 202 -6.57 20.87 17.78
CA ASN A 202 -5.81 20.69 16.54
C ASN A 202 -5.52 19.19 16.37
N ILE A 203 -6.16 18.57 15.38
CA ILE A 203 -5.95 17.16 15.01
C ILE A 203 -5.22 17.14 13.67
N ILE A 204 -3.97 16.67 13.68
CA ILE A 204 -3.16 16.50 12.48
C ILE A 204 -3.36 15.08 11.96
N ILE A 205 -3.90 14.94 10.75
CA ILE A 205 -4.09 13.66 10.08
C ILE A 205 -2.92 13.44 9.13
N PHE A 206 -2.16 12.39 9.38
CA PHE A 206 -1.01 12.03 8.56
C PHE A 206 -1.22 10.67 7.89
N PRO A 207 -1.50 10.64 6.57
CA PRO A 207 -1.54 9.40 5.82
C PRO A 207 -0.13 8.82 5.66
N TYR A 208 0.16 7.69 6.31
CA TYR A 208 1.43 6.98 6.16
C TYR A 208 1.39 6.09 4.91
N PHE A 209 1.46 6.74 3.76
CA PHE A 209 1.41 6.14 2.42
C PHE A 209 2.56 6.65 1.57
N LEU A 210 3.09 5.82 0.67
CA LEU A 210 4.10 6.27 -0.28
C LEU A 210 3.50 7.19 -1.35
N PHE A 211 2.33 6.90 -1.89
CA PHE A 211 1.78 7.63 -3.03
C PHE A 211 0.33 8.02 -2.82
N SER A 212 -0.15 8.91 -3.69
CA SER A 212 -1.54 9.31 -3.82
C SER A 212 -2.45 8.13 -4.19
N GLY A 213 -3.75 8.42 -4.26
CA GLY A 213 -4.76 7.49 -4.76
C GLY A 213 -5.98 7.42 -3.88
N VAL A 214 -6.83 6.44 -4.19
CA VAL A 214 -8.19 6.34 -3.67
C VAL A 214 -8.26 6.30 -2.14
N LEU A 215 -7.27 5.66 -1.51
CA LEU A 215 -7.22 5.55 -0.05
C LEU A 215 -6.91 6.88 0.62
N VAL A 216 -6.00 7.68 0.07
CA VAL A 216 -5.70 9.02 0.60
C VAL A 216 -6.93 9.92 0.48
N THR A 217 -7.63 9.85 -0.64
CA THR A 217 -8.89 10.59 -0.85
C THR A 217 -9.99 10.13 0.11
N ARG A 218 -10.11 8.82 0.35
CA ARG A 218 -11.05 8.26 1.33
C ARG A 218 -10.79 8.77 2.73
N ILE A 219 -9.51 8.86 3.15
CA ILE A 219 -9.12 9.41 4.46
C ILE A 219 -9.65 10.83 4.61
N LYS A 220 -9.43 11.68 3.58
CA LYS A 220 -9.93 13.06 3.57
C LYS A 220 -11.46 13.12 3.66
N ARG A 221 -12.16 12.32 2.86
CA ARG A 221 -13.63 12.28 2.91
C ARG A 221 -14.14 11.87 4.29
N GLN A 222 -13.52 10.87 4.91
CA GLN A 222 -13.90 10.38 6.23
C GLN A 222 -13.58 11.38 7.35
N SER A 223 -12.47 12.13 7.24
CA SER A 223 -12.18 13.21 8.19
C SER A 223 -13.12 14.40 8.02
N ASP A 224 -13.44 14.80 6.79
CA ASP A 224 -14.39 15.87 6.50
C ASP A 224 -15.77 15.57 7.13
N LEU A 225 -16.24 14.31 7.07
CA LEU A 225 -17.48 13.87 7.72
C LEU A 225 -17.47 14.04 9.25
N VAL A 226 -16.33 13.77 9.89
CA VAL A 226 -16.18 13.97 11.34
C VAL A 226 -16.06 15.45 11.67
N ALA A 227 -15.39 16.23 10.84
CA ALA A 227 -15.22 17.68 11.01
C ALA A 227 -16.57 18.43 11.01
N ILE A 228 -17.52 18.04 10.14
CA ILE A 228 -18.89 18.62 10.12
C ILE A 228 -19.56 18.60 11.50
N ASN A 229 -19.35 17.52 12.26
CA ASN A 229 -19.96 17.33 13.59
C ASN A 229 -19.09 17.90 14.73
N ASN A 230 -17.91 18.44 14.42
CA ASN A 230 -16.95 18.94 15.40
C ASN A 230 -16.37 20.30 14.96
N PRO A 231 -17.21 21.35 14.80
CA PRO A 231 -16.78 22.64 14.22
C PRO A 231 -15.73 23.38 15.06
N ASN A 232 -15.57 23.01 16.34
CA ASN A 232 -14.58 23.58 17.26
C ASN A 232 -13.21 22.88 17.20
N ILE A 233 -13.03 21.91 16.29
CA ILE A 233 -11.77 21.17 16.11
C ILE A 233 -11.27 21.39 14.69
N SER A 234 -10.01 21.80 14.57
CA SER A 234 -9.30 21.92 13.31
C SER A 234 -8.71 20.57 12.92
N PHE A 235 -9.17 20.00 11.80
CA PHE A 235 -8.61 18.79 11.19
C PHE A 235 -7.65 19.19 10.08
N ILE A 236 -6.37 18.90 10.25
CA ILE A 236 -5.28 19.40 9.41
C ILE A 236 -4.58 18.23 8.74
N HIS A 237 -4.50 18.23 7.41
CA HIS A 237 -3.92 17.12 6.67
C HIS A 237 -2.44 17.36 6.38
N ALA A 238 -1.57 16.50 6.95
CA ALA A 238 -0.18 16.42 6.53
C ALA A 238 -0.06 15.71 5.18
N LYS A 239 0.96 16.07 4.39
CA LYS A 239 1.25 15.38 3.12
C LYS A 239 1.73 13.95 3.40
N TYR A 240 1.32 12.99 2.58
CA TYR A 240 1.85 11.62 2.61
C TYR A 240 3.34 11.58 2.24
N LEU A 241 3.99 10.42 2.32
CA LEU A 241 5.45 10.33 2.22
C LEU A 241 5.98 10.78 0.86
N SER A 242 5.41 10.29 -0.25
CA SER A 242 5.85 10.61 -1.62
C SER A 242 7.37 10.42 -1.79
N SER A 243 8.00 11.15 -2.69
CA SER A 243 9.44 11.15 -2.95
C SER A 243 10.25 11.99 -1.95
N GLN A 244 9.84 12.05 -0.67
CA GLN A 244 10.63 12.73 0.37
C GLN A 244 12.04 12.13 0.42
N SER A 245 13.07 12.96 0.61
CA SER A 245 14.48 12.54 0.46
C SER A 245 14.88 11.33 1.30
N TYR A 246 14.42 11.25 2.55
CA TYR A 246 14.69 10.10 3.42
C TYR A 246 13.97 8.83 2.98
N VAL A 247 12.86 8.92 2.24
CA VAL A 247 12.24 7.76 1.60
C VAL A 247 13.19 7.21 0.53
N VAL A 248 13.71 8.09 -0.33
CA VAL A 248 14.71 7.72 -1.36
C VAL A 248 15.96 7.14 -0.68
N ASP A 249 16.45 7.77 0.38
CA ASP A 249 17.61 7.28 1.14
C ASP A 249 17.35 5.91 1.76
N THR A 250 16.11 5.61 2.16
CA THR A 250 15.76 4.26 2.66
C THR A 250 15.86 3.22 1.54
N PHE A 251 15.40 3.52 0.32
CA PHE A 251 15.61 2.62 -0.82
C PHE A 251 17.09 2.40 -1.10
N VAL A 252 17.89 3.47 -1.07
CA VAL A 252 19.34 3.38 -1.21
C VAL A 252 19.91 2.45 -0.14
N GLU A 253 19.54 2.63 1.13
CA GLU A 253 19.97 1.76 2.22
C GLU A 253 19.59 0.29 1.98
N ARG A 254 18.37 -0.01 1.51
CA ARG A 254 17.93 -1.38 1.19
C ARG A 254 18.72 -2.02 0.05
N ILE A 255 19.09 -1.24 -0.95
CA ILE A 255 19.92 -1.71 -2.07
C ILE A 255 21.35 -1.98 -1.57
N GLU A 256 21.91 -1.05 -0.81
CA GLU A 256 23.25 -1.17 -0.23
C GLU A 256 23.37 -2.31 0.78
N GLU A 257 22.30 -2.63 1.53
CA GLU A 257 22.25 -3.80 2.41
C GLU A 257 22.60 -5.08 1.63
N ILE A 258 22.12 -5.21 0.39
CA ILE A 258 22.36 -6.37 -0.48
C ILE A 258 23.70 -6.28 -1.19
N LEU A 259 24.04 -5.10 -1.75
CA LEU A 259 25.30 -4.91 -2.48
C LEU A 259 26.53 -5.14 -1.59
N ASN A 260 26.45 -4.75 -0.32
CA ASN A 260 27.58 -4.83 0.61
C ASN A 260 27.63 -6.12 1.43
N ASN A 261 26.55 -6.92 1.49
CA ASN A 261 26.48 -8.12 2.33
C ASN A 261 25.96 -9.33 1.53
N GLU A 262 26.78 -9.85 0.62
CA GLU A 262 26.47 -11.11 -0.08
C GLU A 262 26.09 -12.21 0.94
N GLY A 263 24.81 -12.60 0.94
CA GLY A 263 24.29 -13.73 1.73
C GLY A 263 23.49 -13.38 3.00
N ASN A 264 23.44 -12.12 3.45
CA ASN A 264 22.66 -11.74 4.64
C ASN A 264 21.38 -10.98 4.27
N ASN A 265 20.25 -11.69 4.26
CA ASN A 265 18.93 -11.07 4.11
C ASN A 265 18.33 -10.72 5.49
N PHE A 266 18.17 -9.43 5.79
CA PHE A 266 17.73 -8.92 7.11
C PHE A 266 16.20 -8.90 7.28
N MET A 267 15.50 -9.91 6.78
CA MET A 267 14.05 -10.05 6.97
C MET A 267 13.72 -10.21 8.46
N ASN A 268 12.68 -9.52 8.94
CA ASN A 268 12.20 -9.71 10.31
C ASN A 268 11.34 -11.00 10.41
N CYS A 269 11.99 -12.10 10.78
CA CYS A 269 11.31 -13.39 10.98
C CYS A 269 10.81 -13.61 12.42
N SER A 270 11.27 -12.82 13.39
CA SER A 270 10.98 -13.04 14.82
C SER A 270 9.48 -12.95 15.14
N THR A 271 8.78 -12.00 14.52
CA THR A 271 7.33 -11.77 14.70
C THR A 271 6.51 -12.19 13.47
N CYS A 272 7.11 -12.95 12.54
CA CYS A 272 6.43 -13.35 11.32
C CYS A 272 5.42 -14.48 11.59
N LYS A 273 4.12 -14.20 11.42
CA LYS A 273 3.02 -15.17 11.62
C LYS A 273 3.11 -16.46 10.78
N TYR A 274 3.89 -16.46 9.70
CA TYR A 274 4.11 -17.64 8.86
C TYR A 274 5.29 -18.52 9.35
N ARG A 275 6.12 -18.01 10.27
CA ARG A 275 7.37 -18.65 10.72
C ARG A 275 7.44 -18.87 12.24
N SER A 276 6.78 -18.04 13.03
CA SER A 276 6.70 -18.17 14.49
C SER A 276 5.24 -18.29 14.96
N ASN A 277 5.03 -18.97 16.09
CA ASN A 277 3.72 -19.13 16.72
C ASN A 277 3.26 -17.78 17.29
N LEU A 278 2.67 -16.95 16.44
CA LEU A 278 2.02 -15.72 16.83
C LEU A 278 0.60 -16.02 17.32
N PHE A 279 0.30 -15.59 18.55
CA PHE A 279 -0.99 -15.88 19.20
C PHE A 279 -2.18 -15.41 18.34
N GLY A 280 -3.13 -16.31 18.09
CA GLY A 280 -4.31 -16.09 17.25
C GLY A 280 -4.10 -16.31 15.75
N PHE A 281 -2.88 -16.62 15.31
CA PHE A 281 -2.52 -16.90 13.91
C PHE A 281 -1.81 -18.25 13.75
N GLU A 282 -1.95 -19.17 14.70
CA GLU A 282 -1.22 -20.45 14.77
C GLU A 282 -1.46 -21.33 13.52
N LYS A 283 -2.63 -21.22 12.90
CA LYS A 283 -2.98 -21.96 11.68
C LYS A 283 -2.24 -21.51 10.43
N GLU A 284 -1.58 -20.35 10.46
CA GLU A 284 -0.85 -19.80 9.32
C GLU A 284 0.65 -20.19 9.34
N VAL A 285 1.13 -20.78 10.43
CA VAL A 285 2.52 -21.21 10.57
C VAL A 285 2.81 -22.37 9.60
N GLY A 286 3.84 -22.19 8.78
CA GLY A 286 4.26 -23.22 7.82
C GLY A 286 3.41 -23.31 6.54
N MET A 287 2.44 -22.40 6.32
CA MET A 287 1.72 -22.33 5.06
C MET A 287 2.68 -22.13 3.87
N VAL A 288 2.31 -22.69 2.72
CA VAL A 288 3.04 -22.50 1.46
C VAL A 288 2.94 -21.03 1.03
N GLN A 289 4.04 -20.48 0.55
CA GLN A 289 4.04 -19.14 -0.05
C GLN A 289 3.44 -19.25 -1.46
N GLU A 290 2.28 -18.64 -1.65
CA GLU A 290 1.58 -18.59 -2.93
C GLU A 290 1.18 -17.14 -3.23
N SER A 291 1.22 -16.77 -4.51
CA SER A 291 0.71 -15.48 -4.98
C SER A 291 -0.80 -15.55 -5.10
N HIS A 292 -1.49 -14.57 -4.50
CA HIS A 292 -2.95 -14.46 -4.57
C HIS A 292 -3.40 -13.43 -5.61
N HIS A 293 -2.45 -12.78 -6.29
CA HIS A 293 -2.68 -11.58 -7.11
C HIS A 293 -2.48 -11.82 -8.62
N ASP A 294 -2.25 -13.07 -9.04
CA ASP A 294 -2.01 -13.43 -10.45
C ASP A 294 -3.17 -13.01 -11.37
N HIS A 295 -4.41 -13.01 -10.86
CA HIS A 295 -5.62 -12.68 -11.63
C HIS A 295 -5.78 -11.18 -11.95
N VAL A 296 -4.98 -10.31 -11.35
CA VAL A 296 -4.99 -8.85 -11.59
C VAL A 296 -3.64 -8.29 -12.05
N GLU A 297 -2.69 -9.18 -12.34
CA GLU A 297 -1.37 -8.81 -12.84
C GLU A 297 -1.47 -8.12 -14.21
N GLY A 298 -0.87 -6.93 -14.33
CA GLY A 298 -0.71 -6.26 -15.61
C GLY A 298 -2.00 -5.87 -16.35
N LEU A 299 -3.14 -5.75 -15.67
CA LEU A 299 -4.41 -5.40 -16.31
C LEU A 299 -4.35 -4.11 -17.16
N GLY A 300 -3.49 -3.16 -16.80
CA GLY A 300 -3.31 -1.91 -17.54
C GLY A 300 -4.53 -0.98 -17.52
N ILE A 301 -5.51 -1.26 -16.66
CA ILE A 301 -6.76 -0.49 -16.58
C ILE A 301 -6.50 0.76 -15.76
N SER A 302 -6.37 1.89 -16.45
CA SER A 302 -6.31 3.20 -15.80
C SER A 302 -7.68 3.68 -15.34
N CYS A 303 -7.72 4.37 -14.20
CA CYS A 303 -8.94 5.02 -13.74
C CYS A 303 -9.22 6.27 -14.58
N ASP A 304 -10.29 6.25 -15.38
CA ASP A 304 -10.72 7.39 -16.21
C ASP A 304 -11.78 8.27 -15.54
N LEU A 305 -12.17 7.92 -14.30
CA LEU A 305 -13.15 8.67 -13.51
C LEU A 305 -12.53 9.85 -12.73
N CYS A 306 -11.21 9.98 -12.73
CA CYS A 306 -10.51 11.05 -12.03
C CYS A 306 -9.27 11.50 -12.83
N ASP A 307 -9.17 12.81 -13.08
CA ASP A 307 -8.05 13.44 -13.79
C ASP A 307 -7.90 14.91 -13.32
N PRO A 308 -6.72 15.40 -12.89
CA PRO A 308 -5.46 14.68 -12.64
C PRO A 308 -5.34 14.13 -11.20
N GLU A 309 -6.17 14.62 -10.27
CA GLU A 309 -6.16 14.21 -8.87
C GLU A 309 -7.24 13.17 -8.56
N CYS A 310 -6.93 12.24 -7.65
CA CYS A 310 -7.89 11.22 -7.24
C CYS A 310 -9.01 11.85 -6.40
N ASN A 311 -10.23 11.83 -6.91
CA ASN A 311 -11.44 12.26 -6.19
C ASN A 311 -12.25 11.09 -5.58
N GLY A 312 -11.81 9.85 -5.80
CA GLY A 312 -12.46 8.65 -5.26
C GLY A 312 -13.78 8.27 -5.95
N ALA A 313 -14.11 8.84 -7.12
CA ALA A 313 -15.37 8.59 -7.82
C ALA A 313 -15.63 7.09 -8.11
N CYS A 314 -14.58 6.30 -8.35
CA CYS A 314 -14.68 4.86 -8.57
C CYS A 314 -15.23 4.10 -7.35
N GLU A 315 -15.05 4.60 -6.12
CA GLU A 315 -15.63 3.98 -4.93
C GLU A 315 -17.11 4.31 -4.76
N ILE A 316 -17.52 5.50 -5.19
CA ILE A 316 -18.90 5.97 -5.09
C ILE A 316 -19.77 5.25 -6.11
N GLN A 317 -19.31 5.14 -7.36
CA GLN A 317 -20.07 4.43 -8.40
C GLN A 317 -20.28 2.95 -8.06
N ASN A 318 -19.28 2.29 -7.47
CA ASN A 318 -19.40 0.90 -7.03
C ASN A 318 -20.31 0.70 -5.80
N GLN A 319 -20.74 1.78 -5.14
CA GLN A 319 -21.69 1.73 -4.01
C GLN A 319 -23.14 2.03 -4.42
N ILE A 320 -23.38 2.47 -5.66
CA ILE A 320 -24.72 2.69 -6.19
C ILE A 320 -25.17 1.40 -6.89
N PRO A 321 -26.27 0.74 -6.45
CA PRO A 321 -26.84 -0.35 -7.22
C PRO A 321 -27.27 0.20 -8.58
N THR A 322 -26.66 -0.27 -9.65
CA THR A 322 -27.05 0.11 -11.01
C THR A 322 -28.42 -0.49 -11.32
N HIS A 323 -29.49 0.21 -10.99
CA HIS A 323 -30.78 0.01 -11.64
C HIS A 323 -30.73 0.67 -13.02
N ASN A 324 -30.92 -0.16 -14.05
CA ASN A 324 -31.34 0.14 -15.42
C ASN A 324 -30.70 1.36 -16.12
N GLN A 325 -29.68 1.09 -16.94
CA GLN A 325 -29.52 1.82 -18.20
C GLN A 325 -29.75 0.86 -19.36
N GLU A 326 -31.03 0.56 -19.62
CA GLU A 326 -31.42 0.12 -20.95
C GLU A 326 -31.29 1.31 -21.90
N LYS A 327 -30.52 1.10 -22.96
CA LYS A 327 -30.42 2.02 -24.08
C LYS A 327 -31.81 2.21 -24.69
N SER A 328 -32.29 3.43 -24.69
CA SER A 328 -33.46 3.87 -25.44
C SER A 328 -33.26 3.61 -26.94
N ASN A 329 -33.89 2.56 -27.45
CA ASN A 329 -34.22 2.42 -28.87
C ASN A 329 -35.74 2.28 -28.97
N SER A 330 -36.42 3.40 -29.16
CA SER A 330 -37.85 3.42 -29.46
C SER A 330 -38.08 3.20 -30.96
N GLY A 331 -38.46 1.97 -31.33
CA GLY A 331 -39.17 1.62 -32.56
C GLY A 331 -40.31 0.68 -32.16
N GLY A 332 -41.55 1.06 -32.46
CA GLY A 332 -42.77 0.49 -31.84
C GLY A 332 -43.26 -0.85 -32.40
N GLY A 333 -44.32 -1.36 -31.75
CA GLY A 333 -45.19 -2.42 -32.27
C GLY A 333 -45.66 -3.46 -31.23
N ASP A 334 -46.84 -3.22 -30.67
CA ASP A 334 -47.99 -4.14 -30.47
C ASP A 334 -47.86 -5.60 -29.94
N TYR A 335 -48.64 -5.81 -28.85
CA TYR A 335 -49.48 -6.94 -28.40
C TYR A 335 -48.99 -8.41 -28.30
N LEU A 336 -49.08 -8.88 -27.04
CA LEU A 336 -49.67 -10.13 -26.49
C LEU A 336 -49.03 -11.53 -26.68
N GLU A 337 -48.89 -12.16 -25.50
CA GLU A 337 -49.02 -13.58 -25.13
C GLU A 337 -47.85 -14.57 -25.19
N ASN A 338 -47.61 -15.10 -23.97
CA ASN A 338 -47.31 -16.48 -23.57
C ASN A 338 -45.88 -17.05 -23.55
N GLU A 339 -45.60 -17.55 -22.34
CA GLU A 339 -44.84 -18.75 -21.97
C GLU A 339 -43.32 -18.71 -21.80
N HIS A 340 -42.94 -19.05 -20.56
CA HIS A 340 -41.76 -19.80 -20.11
C HIS A 340 -40.38 -19.39 -20.62
N VAL A 341 -39.63 -18.65 -19.80
CA VAL A 341 -38.16 -18.76 -19.79
C VAL A 341 -37.65 -18.76 -18.34
N GLU A 342 -36.69 -19.65 -18.14
CA GLU A 342 -36.07 -20.14 -16.93
C GLU A 342 -35.61 -19.05 -15.94
N ALA A 343 -35.75 -19.39 -14.64
CA ALA A 343 -35.10 -18.66 -13.56
C ALA A 343 -33.58 -18.82 -13.66
N HIS A 344 -32.93 -17.97 -14.43
CA HIS A 344 -31.48 -17.80 -14.34
C HIS A 344 -31.18 -17.08 -13.02
N GLN A 345 -30.74 -17.87 -12.04
CA GLN A 345 -29.96 -17.38 -10.91
C GLN A 345 -28.73 -16.67 -11.48
N HIS A 346 -28.75 -15.35 -11.53
CA HIS A 346 -27.53 -14.58 -11.76
C HIS A 346 -26.70 -14.68 -10.47
N GLU A 347 -25.72 -15.59 -10.49
CA GLU A 347 -24.62 -15.60 -9.53
C GLU A 347 -23.99 -14.21 -9.50
N HIS A 348 -24.14 -13.54 -8.36
CA HIS A 348 -23.32 -12.40 -8.02
C HIS A 348 -21.87 -12.87 -8.02
N ASN A 349 -21.11 -12.41 -9.01
CA ASN A 349 -19.68 -12.67 -9.13
C ASN A 349 -18.94 -11.90 -8.02
N HIS A 350 -19.08 -12.39 -6.79
CA HIS A 350 -18.24 -12.00 -5.68
C HIS A 350 -16.88 -12.62 -5.95
N HIS A 351 -15.89 -11.77 -6.27
CA HIS A 351 -14.49 -12.19 -6.31
C HIS A 351 -14.16 -12.88 -4.98
N HIS A 352 -14.10 -14.21 -5.01
CA HIS A 352 -13.77 -15.04 -3.86
C HIS A 352 -12.28 -14.87 -3.56
N HIS A 353 -11.96 -13.84 -2.79
CA HIS A 353 -10.67 -13.74 -2.15
C HIS A 353 -10.57 -14.87 -1.11
N HIS A 354 -9.85 -15.94 -1.43
CA HIS A 354 -9.44 -16.93 -0.43
C HIS A 354 -8.34 -16.33 0.46
N HIS A 355 -8.72 -15.37 1.30
CA HIS A 355 -7.90 -14.98 2.44
C HIS A 355 -8.25 -15.89 3.62
N SER A 356 -7.24 -16.33 4.37
CA SER A 356 -7.44 -16.87 5.71
C SER A 356 -8.34 -15.92 6.50
N ILE A 357 -9.39 -16.47 7.11
CA ILE A 357 -10.40 -15.67 7.83
C ILE A 357 -9.69 -14.91 8.95
N TYR A 358 -9.75 -13.57 8.90
CA TYR A 358 -9.16 -12.74 9.94
C TYR A 358 -9.79 -13.07 11.30
N PRO A 359 -9.00 -13.38 12.35
CA PRO A 359 -9.52 -13.89 13.62
C PRO A 359 -10.58 -12.99 14.28
N ASN A 360 -10.46 -11.67 14.10
CA ASN A 360 -11.34 -10.67 14.73
C ASN A 360 -12.25 -9.96 13.72
N SER A 361 -12.69 -10.67 12.68
CA SER A 361 -13.53 -10.13 11.60
C SER A 361 -14.87 -9.52 12.04
N LYS A 362 -15.36 -9.87 13.24
CA LYS A 362 -16.62 -9.36 13.82
C LYS A 362 -16.46 -8.09 14.67
N HIS A 363 -15.26 -7.50 14.77
CA HIS A 363 -15.03 -6.33 15.63
C HIS A 363 -15.92 -5.12 15.23
N PRO A 364 -16.57 -4.42 16.19
CA PRO A 364 -17.54 -3.36 15.88
C PRO A 364 -16.93 -2.17 15.12
N LEU A 365 -15.64 -1.92 15.29
CA LEU A 365 -14.90 -0.85 14.60
C LEU A 365 -14.16 -1.32 13.33
N GLY A 366 -14.32 -2.59 12.93
CA GLY A 366 -13.67 -3.18 11.76
C GLY A 366 -14.46 -3.03 10.47
N PRO A 367 -13.83 -3.31 9.32
CA PRO A 367 -14.49 -3.23 8.01
C PRO A 367 -15.62 -4.25 7.90
N VAL A 368 -16.76 -3.81 7.34
CA VAL A 368 -17.93 -4.66 7.10
C VAL A 368 -17.60 -5.78 6.11
N THR A 369 -16.70 -5.52 5.15
CA THR A 369 -16.29 -6.48 4.11
C THR A 369 -15.55 -7.71 4.64
N LEU A 370 -15.02 -7.67 5.88
CA LEU A 370 -14.40 -8.84 6.49
C LEU A 370 -15.39 -9.71 7.28
N ARG A 371 -16.62 -9.22 7.52
CA ARG A 371 -17.62 -9.99 8.25
C ARG A 371 -18.09 -11.14 7.36
N LEU A 372 -18.12 -12.35 7.91
CA LEU A 372 -18.66 -13.52 7.20
C LEU A 372 -20.12 -13.23 6.80
N PRO A 373 -20.55 -13.55 5.56
CA PRO A 373 -21.98 -13.60 5.27
C PRO A 373 -22.61 -14.58 6.26
N ASN A 374 -23.71 -14.17 6.90
CA ASN A 374 -24.43 -15.03 7.83
C ASN A 374 -24.69 -16.37 7.15
N LYS A 375 -24.24 -17.46 7.79
CA LYS A 375 -24.78 -18.79 7.51
C LYS A 375 -26.11 -18.87 8.27
N ASP A 376 -27.15 -18.27 7.71
CA ASP A 376 -28.53 -18.53 8.11
C ASP A 376 -29.16 -19.48 7.07
#